data_AF-A0A4Y2L492-F1
#
_entry.id   AF-A0A4Y2L492-F1
#
_cell.length_a   1.000
_cell.length_b   1.000
_cell.length_c   1.000
_cell.angle_alpha   90.00
_cell.angle_beta   90.00
_cell.angle_gamma   90.00
#
_symmetry.space_group_name_H-M   'P 1'
#
loop_
_entity.id
_entity.type
_entity.pdbx_description
1 polymer ?
#
loop_
_entity_poly.entity_id
_entity_poly.type
_entity_poly.pdbx_seq_one_letter_code
_entity_poly.pdbx_strand_id
1 'polypeptide(L)'
;MPETGPLIRSMDVKFEKLFAMMAEMKAGLEDKMEAGQERLEKEMRSGQERLEQAMRSGQEEIKKEEVQCVKLKIEKVESEVQRKIEESKGEVQEKIVNLERRISEFEERPNYFPASPEFMSSRLTVKPLTFDGQTSWTVFKNQCDVVSSTNGWTDFMKVSQLVASLRESAAEVLQGIPADKLTNLTTIDKALESGFGDSHLTQFY
;
A
#
# COMPACT_ATOMS: atom_id res chain seq x y z
N MET A 1 114.72 -50.40 -18.92
CA MET A 1 113.43 -50.35 -18.21
C MET A 1 112.35 -50.15 -19.26
N PRO A 2 111.31 -51.00 -19.37
CA PRO A 2 110.35 -50.86 -20.46
C PRO A 2 109.38 -49.70 -20.16
N GLU A 3 109.14 -48.88 -21.17
CA GLU A 3 108.25 -47.72 -21.10
C GLU A 3 106.78 -48.15 -21.05
N THR A 4 106.16 -48.06 -19.88
CA THR A 4 104.72 -48.28 -19.66
C THR A 4 103.84 -47.04 -19.92
N GLY A 5 104.46 -45.91 -20.27
CA GLY A 5 103.78 -44.61 -20.45
C GLY A 5 102.67 -44.52 -21.50
N PRO A 6 102.76 -45.18 -22.68
CA PRO A 6 101.70 -45.11 -23.70
C PRO A 6 100.42 -45.86 -23.32
N LEU A 7 100.54 -46.99 -22.62
CA LEU A 7 99.41 -47.82 -22.22
C LEU A 7 98.57 -47.18 -21.12
N ILE A 8 99.22 -46.57 -20.11
CA ILE A 8 98.55 -45.84 -19.02
C ILE A 8 97.73 -44.68 -19.59
N ARG A 9 98.32 -43.88 -20.49
CA ARG A 9 97.64 -42.78 -21.17
C ARG A 9 96.42 -43.22 -21.99
N SER A 10 96.50 -44.38 -22.65
CA SER A 10 95.38 -44.93 -23.41
C SER A 10 94.24 -45.45 -22.53
N MET A 11 94.54 -45.93 -21.33
CA MET A 11 93.51 -46.35 -20.36
C MET A 11 92.78 -45.14 -19.79
N ASP A 12 93.50 -44.07 -19.43
CA ASP A 12 92.91 -42.82 -18.93
C ASP A 12 91.93 -42.21 -19.93
N VAL A 13 92.29 -42.13 -21.22
CA VAL A 13 91.41 -41.60 -22.28
C VAL A 13 90.11 -42.42 -22.42
N LYS A 14 90.14 -43.73 -22.18
CA LYS A 14 88.94 -44.58 -22.22
C LYS A 14 88.04 -44.36 -21.01
N PHE A 15 88.60 -44.16 -19.82
CA PHE A 15 87.85 -43.83 -18.62
C PHE A 15 87.19 -42.45 -18.72
N GLU A 16 87.91 -41.44 -19.20
CA GLU A 16 87.34 -40.10 -19.43
C GLU A 16 86.15 -40.13 -20.40
N LYS A 17 86.26 -40.91 -21.49
CA LYS A 17 85.15 -41.11 -22.44
C LYS A 17 83.94 -41.80 -21.79
N LEU A 18 84.17 -42.74 -20.88
CA LEU A 18 83.11 -43.41 -20.13
C LEU A 18 82.42 -42.44 -19.15
N PHE A 19 83.18 -41.60 -18.45
CA PHE A 19 82.62 -40.58 -17.56
C PHE A 19 81.80 -39.53 -18.31
N ALA A 20 82.28 -39.06 -19.46
CA ALA A 20 81.53 -38.15 -20.33
C ALA A 20 80.19 -38.76 -20.76
N MET A 21 80.20 -40.03 -21.19
CA MET A 21 78.97 -40.74 -21.59
C MET A 21 77.98 -40.92 -20.42
N MET A 22 78.48 -41.20 -19.22
CA MET A 22 77.63 -41.27 -18.01
C MET A 22 77.05 -39.90 -17.63
N ALA A 23 77.84 -38.84 -17.75
CA ALA A 23 77.39 -37.47 -17.48
C ALA A 23 76.29 -37.05 -18.46
N GLU A 24 76.46 -37.32 -19.76
CA GLU A 24 75.45 -37.06 -20.78
C GLU A 24 74.17 -37.87 -20.56
N MET A 25 74.30 -39.16 -20.22
CA MET A 25 73.14 -40.01 -19.93
C MET A 25 72.38 -39.52 -18.68
N LYS A 26 73.11 -39.10 -17.64
CA LYS A 26 72.51 -38.57 -16.42
C LYS A 26 71.79 -37.24 -16.68
N ALA A 27 72.45 -36.30 -17.36
CA ALA A 27 71.86 -35.01 -17.73
C ALA A 27 70.59 -35.21 -18.58
N GLY A 28 70.64 -36.07 -19.61
CA GLY A 28 69.47 -36.36 -20.44
C GLY A 28 68.32 -37.08 -19.71
N LEU A 29 68.60 -37.77 -18.61
CA LEU A 29 67.55 -38.33 -17.73
C LEU A 29 66.93 -37.25 -16.85
N GLU A 30 67.75 -36.35 -16.32
CA GLU A 30 67.36 -35.22 -15.47
C GLU A 30 66.48 -34.23 -16.26
N ASP A 31 66.89 -33.84 -17.47
CA ASP A 31 66.11 -32.97 -18.37
C ASP A 31 64.72 -33.56 -18.68
N LYS A 32 64.64 -34.89 -18.90
CA LYS A 32 63.36 -35.57 -19.17
C LYS A 32 62.47 -35.60 -17.95
N MET A 33 63.04 -35.74 -16.76
CA MET A 33 62.31 -35.72 -15.50
C MET A 33 61.72 -34.34 -15.25
N GLU A 34 62.53 -33.29 -15.41
CA GLU A 34 62.12 -31.90 -15.26
C GLU A 34 61.03 -31.53 -16.28
N ALA A 35 61.24 -31.83 -17.57
CA ALA A 35 60.24 -31.59 -18.62
C ALA A 35 58.96 -32.43 -18.44
N GLY A 36 59.04 -33.56 -17.73
CA GLY A 36 57.88 -34.36 -17.33
C GLY A 36 57.09 -33.71 -16.20
N GLN A 37 57.79 -33.21 -15.19
CA GLN A 37 57.20 -32.49 -14.05
C GLN A 37 56.54 -31.18 -14.50
N GLU A 38 57.23 -30.37 -15.32
CA GLU A 38 56.67 -29.12 -15.87
C GLU A 38 55.40 -29.39 -16.69
N ARG A 39 55.38 -30.46 -17.49
CA ARG A 39 54.20 -30.86 -18.24
C ARG A 39 53.05 -31.25 -17.33
N LEU A 40 53.32 -32.01 -16.28
CA LEU A 40 52.31 -32.40 -15.30
C LEU A 40 51.72 -31.17 -14.59
N GLU A 41 52.56 -30.26 -14.10
CA GLU A 41 52.10 -29.04 -13.46
C GLU A 41 51.30 -28.14 -14.41
N LYS A 42 51.72 -28.04 -15.68
CA LYS A 42 50.99 -27.29 -16.70
C LYS A 42 49.64 -27.91 -17.00
N GLU A 43 49.56 -29.23 -17.13
CA GLU A 43 48.30 -29.97 -17.30
C GLU A 43 47.37 -29.72 -16.11
N MET A 44 47.89 -29.83 -14.88
CA MET A 44 47.11 -29.58 -13.66
C MET A 44 46.57 -28.14 -13.61
N ARG A 45 47.41 -27.14 -13.87
CA ARG A 45 46.98 -25.72 -13.94
C ARG A 45 45.91 -25.53 -15.01
N SER A 46 46.15 -26.05 -16.22
CA SER A 46 45.18 -25.93 -17.31
C SER A 46 43.85 -26.64 -17.01
N GLY A 47 43.89 -27.79 -16.31
CA GLY A 47 42.72 -28.53 -15.89
C GLY A 47 41.89 -27.76 -14.86
N GLN A 48 42.56 -27.13 -13.89
CA GLN A 48 41.92 -26.28 -12.91
C GLN A 48 41.29 -25.04 -13.57
N GLU A 49 42.01 -24.35 -14.46
CA GLU A 49 41.49 -23.18 -15.18
C GLU A 49 40.26 -23.54 -16.02
N ARG A 50 40.27 -24.67 -16.73
CA ARG A 50 39.12 -25.16 -17.49
C ARG A 50 37.92 -25.43 -16.59
N LEU A 51 38.12 -26.03 -15.42
CA LEU A 51 37.05 -26.30 -14.46
C LEU A 51 36.46 -25.00 -13.92
N GLU A 52 37.30 -24.05 -13.52
CA GLU A 52 36.85 -22.74 -13.03
C GLU A 52 36.07 -21.98 -14.11
N GLN A 53 36.54 -22.02 -15.35
CA GLN A 53 35.84 -21.38 -16.48
C GLN A 53 34.47 -22.03 -16.72
N ALA A 54 34.39 -23.36 -16.72
CA ALA A 54 33.12 -24.08 -16.90
C ALA A 54 32.12 -23.81 -15.76
N MET A 55 32.61 -23.69 -14.53
CA MET A 55 31.76 -23.31 -13.39
C MET A 55 31.24 -21.88 -13.52
N ARG A 56 32.10 -20.93 -13.92
CA ARG A 56 31.67 -19.53 -14.15
C ARG A 56 30.64 -19.44 -15.26
N SER A 57 30.88 -20.09 -16.41
CA SER A 57 29.93 -20.06 -17.52
C SER A 57 28.59 -20.68 -17.15
N GLY A 58 28.60 -21.83 -16.45
CA GLY A 58 27.35 -22.46 -15.99
C GLY A 58 26.56 -21.58 -15.01
N GLN A 59 27.25 -20.87 -14.11
CA GLN A 59 26.60 -19.91 -13.22
C GLN A 59 26.00 -18.72 -13.97
N GLU A 60 26.67 -18.21 -14.99
CA GLU A 60 26.15 -17.11 -15.83
C GLU A 60 24.93 -17.54 -16.64
N GLU A 61 24.94 -18.74 -17.20
CA GLU A 61 23.81 -19.31 -17.94
C GLU A 61 22.58 -19.46 -17.03
N ILE A 62 22.74 -20.07 -15.85
CA ILE A 62 21.65 -20.22 -14.87
C ILE A 62 21.09 -18.84 -14.48
N LYS A 63 21.96 -17.88 -14.12
CA LYS A 63 21.52 -16.52 -13.77
C LYS A 63 20.76 -15.86 -14.92
N LYS A 64 21.23 -16.03 -16.15
CA LYS A 64 20.58 -15.46 -17.34
C LYS A 64 19.18 -16.03 -17.55
N GLU A 65 19.02 -17.35 -17.42
CA GLU A 65 17.72 -18.02 -17.52
C GLU A 65 16.76 -17.59 -16.40
N GLU A 66 17.24 -17.52 -15.16
CA GLU A 66 16.43 -17.05 -14.01
C GLU A 66 15.96 -15.61 -14.20
N VAL A 67 16.86 -14.70 -14.59
CA VAL A 67 16.54 -13.29 -14.86
C VAL A 67 15.52 -13.18 -15.99
N GLN A 68 15.68 -13.96 -17.07
CA GLN A 68 14.74 -13.96 -18.18
C GLN A 68 13.36 -14.49 -17.76
N CYS A 69 13.30 -15.55 -16.96
CA CYS A 69 12.06 -16.10 -16.42
C CYS A 69 11.33 -15.08 -15.54
N VAL A 70 12.05 -14.41 -14.64
CA VAL A 70 11.48 -13.36 -13.79
C VAL A 70 10.98 -12.19 -14.63
N LYS A 71 11.73 -11.77 -15.64
CA LYS A 71 11.33 -10.69 -16.56
C LYS A 71 9.99 -11.00 -17.25
N LEU A 72 9.85 -12.21 -17.82
CA LEU A 72 8.59 -12.63 -18.46
C LEU A 72 7.41 -12.68 -17.48
N LYS A 73 7.65 -13.10 -16.23
CA LYS A 73 6.61 -13.08 -15.18
C LYS A 73 6.18 -11.66 -14.83
N ILE A 74 7.13 -10.72 -14.74
CA ILE A 74 6.85 -9.30 -14.48
C ILE A 74 6.01 -8.72 -15.62
N GLU A 75 6.44 -8.89 -16.88
CA GLU A 75 5.69 -8.42 -18.06
C GLU A 75 4.25 -8.97 -18.09
N LYS A 76 4.07 -10.25 -17.76
CA LYS A 76 2.73 -10.86 -17.65
C LYS A 76 1.88 -10.19 -16.58
N VAL A 77 2.43 -9.99 -15.37
CA VAL A 77 1.71 -9.34 -14.27
C VAL A 77 1.36 -7.89 -14.62
N GLU A 78 2.29 -7.13 -15.20
CA GLU A 78 2.05 -5.76 -15.66
C GLU A 78 0.88 -5.70 -16.65
N SER A 79 0.87 -6.60 -17.65
CA SER A 79 -0.23 -6.67 -18.62
C SER A 79 -1.59 -6.99 -17.97
N GLU A 80 -1.60 -7.83 -16.93
CA GLU A 80 -2.83 -8.19 -16.22
C GLU A 80 -3.34 -7.06 -15.34
N VAL A 81 -2.44 -6.36 -14.65
CA VAL A 81 -2.78 -5.18 -13.86
C VAL A 81 -3.32 -4.06 -14.77
N GLN A 82 -2.65 -3.78 -15.89
CA GLN A 82 -3.09 -2.79 -16.88
C GLN A 82 -4.52 -3.08 -17.37
N ARG A 83 -4.80 -4.35 -17.70
CA ARG A 83 -6.14 -4.78 -18.15
C ARG A 83 -7.21 -4.55 -17.08
N LYS A 84 -6.95 -4.95 -15.83
CA LYS A 84 -7.90 -4.76 -14.71
C LYS A 84 -8.16 -3.29 -14.42
N ILE A 85 -7.16 -2.43 -14.58
CA ILE A 85 -7.33 -0.98 -14.44
C ILE A 85 -8.28 -0.44 -15.51
N GLU A 86 -8.11 -0.81 -16.78
CA GLU A 86 -8.98 -0.31 -17.85
C GLU A 86 -10.42 -0.85 -17.71
N GLU A 87 -10.59 -2.12 -17.31
CA GLU A 87 -11.89 -2.72 -17.02
C GLU A 87 -12.62 -2.00 -15.88
N SER A 88 -11.95 -1.83 -14.73
CA SER A 88 -12.53 -1.12 -13.58
C SER A 88 -12.85 0.35 -13.88
N LYS A 89 -12.01 1.02 -14.67
CA LYS A 89 -12.27 2.38 -15.17
C LYS A 89 -13.53 2.43 -16.03
N GLY A 90 -13.74 1.46 -16.92
CA GLY A 90 -14.97 1.34 -17.71
C GLY A 90 -16.21 1.18 -16.83
N GLU A 91 -16.18 0.27 -15.85
CA GLU A 91 -17.29 0.08 -14.90
C GLU A 91 -17.61 1.33 -14.08
N VAL A 92 -16.58 2.04 -13.62
CA VAL A 92 -16.76 3.29 -12.88
C VAL A 92 -17.36 4.37 -13.76
N GLN A 93 -16.89 4.51 -15.01
CA GLN A 93 -17.48 5.45 -15.97
C GLN A 93 -18.95 5.13 -16.26
N GLU A 94 -19.31 3.87 -16.45
CA GLU A 94 -20.71 3.47 -16.65
C GLU A 94 -21.59 3.82 -15.43
N LYS A 95 -21.09 3.56 -14.22
CA LYS A 95 -21.80 3.93 -12.98
C LYS A 95 -21.97 5.44 -12.84
N ILE A 96 -20.98 6.23 -13.22
CA ILE A 96 -21.08 7.70 -13.23
C ILE A 96 -22.18 8.15 -14.20
N VAL A 97 -22.16 7.68 -15.45
CA VAL A 97 -23.18 8.02 -16.46
C VAL A 97 -24.59 7.58 -15.99
N ASN A 98 -24.69 6.45 -15.30
CA ASN A 98 -25.95 6.01 -14.70
C ASN A 98 -26.47 6.96 -13.62
N LEU A 99 -25.58 7.41 -12.73
CA LEU A 99 -25.92 8.34 -11.66
C LEU A 99 -26.28 9.73 -12.19
N GLU A 100 -25.53 10.26 -13.15
CA GLU A 100 -25.84 11.53 -13.82
C GLU A 100 -27.26 11.51 -14.41
N ARG A 101 -27.63 10.44 -15.12
CA ARG A 101 -28.99 10.27 -15.67
C ARG A 101 -30.07 10.25 -14.58
N ARG A 102 -29.84 9.53 -13.48
CA ARG A 102 -30.78 9.48 -12.35
C ARG A 102 -30.94 10.84 -11.69
N ILE A 103 -29.85 11.60 -11.55
CA ILE A 103 -29.89 12.96 -11.00
C ILE A 103 -30.71 13.88 -11.91
N SER A 104 -30.51 13.84 -13.24
CA SER A 104 -31.31 14.62 -14.18
C SER A 104 -32.81 14.29 -14.13
N GLU A 105 -33.18 13.02 -13.97
CA GLU A 105 -34.58 12.60 -13.80
C GLU A 105 -35.21 13.21 -12.53
N PHE A 106 -34.44 13.32 -11.44
CA PHE A 106 -34.88 13.98 -10.21
C PHE A 106 -34.97 15.52 -10.36
N GLU A 107 -34.07 16.14 -11.12
CA GLU A 107 -34.07 17.60 -11.35
C GLU A 107 -35.20 18.06 -12.27
N GLU A 108 -35.55 17.29 -13.31
CA GLU A 108 -36.64 17.66 -14.24
C GLU A 108 -38.04 17.53 -13.63
N ARG A 109 -38.20 16.82 -12.51
CA ARG A 109 -39.51 16.63 -11.87
C ARG A 109 -39.48 17.01 -10.38
N PRO A 110 -39.54 18.32 -10.05
CA PRO A 110 -39.57 18.79 -8.66
C PRO A 110 -40.76 18.26 -7.84
N ASN A 111 -41.82 17.78 -8.52
CA ASN A 111 -43.12 17.43 -7.93
C ASN A 111 -43.63 16.05 -8.36
N TYR A 112 -42.82 15.00 -8.24
CA TYR A 112 -43.37 13.66 -8.15
C TYR A 112 -42.75 12.92 -6.98
N PHE A 113 -43.21 13.28 -5.79
CA PHE A 113 -43.29 12.31 -4.73
C PHE A 113 -44.28 11.23 -5.22
N PRO A 114 -43.85 9.99 -5.52
CA PRO A 114 -44.82 8.94 -5.73
C PRO A 114 -45.61 8.86 -4.41
N ALA A 115 -46.92 9.06 -4.50
CA ALA A 115 -47.86 8.80 -3.41
C ALA A 115 -47.94 7.28 -3.17
N SER A 116 -46.81 6.66 -2.85
CA SER A 116 -46.75 5.30 -2.33
C SER A 116 -47.21 5.37 -0.88
N PRO A 117 -48.32 4.72 -0.52
CA PRO A 117 -48.75 4.60 0.88
C PRO A 117 -47.68 3.93 1.76
N GLU A 118 -46.78 3.13 1.17
CA GLU A 118 -45.79 2.35 1.89
C GLU A 118 -44.64 3.22 2.45
N PHE A 119 -44.27 4.31 1.78
CA PHE A 119 -43.28 5.28 2.29
C PHE A 119 -43.87 6.32 3.27
N MET A 120 -45.20 6.41 3.36
CA MET A 120 -45.89 7.27 4.34
C MET A 120 -46.03 6.59 5.71
N SER A 121 -45.81 5.28 5.79
CA SER A 121 -46.02 4.44 6.98
C SER A 121 -45.17 4.80 8.21
N SER A 122 -44.17 5.68 8.05
CA SER A 122 -43.29 6.09 9.16
C SER A 122 -43.42 7.56 9.53
N ARG A 123 -44.19 8.36 8.78
CA ARG A 123 -44.52 9.73 9.22
C ARG A 123 -45.60 9.65 10.29
N LEU A 124 -45.18 9.26 11.50
CA LEU A 124 -45.81 9.73 12.72
C LEU A 124 -45.84 11.25 12.63
N THR A 125 -46.98 11.78 12.18
CA THR A 125 -47.23 13.22 12.16
C THR A 125 -47.53 13.62 13.58
N VAL A 126 -46.50 13.57 14.43
CA VAL A 126 -46.53 14.17 15.74
C VAL A 126 -46.80 15.64 15.48
N LYS A 127 -47.86 16.18 16.09
CA LYS A 127 -48.18 17.60 15.99
C LYS A 127 -46.92 18.41 16.27
N PRO A 128 -46.62 19.46 15.49
CA PRO A 128 -45.48 20.33 15.76
C PRO A 128 -45.50 20.75 17.22
N LEU A 129 -44.45 20.40 17.96
CA LEU A 129 -44.32 20.79 19.36
C LEU A 129 -44.23 22.32 19.40
N THR A 130 -44.98 22.98 20.26
CA THR A 130 -44.94 24.43 20.43
C THR A 130 -44.35 24.76 21.78
N PHE A 131 -43.46 25.74 21.83
CA PHE A 131 -42.89 26.26 23.06
C PHE A 131 -43.20 27.75 23.17
N ASP A 132 -44.05 28.09 24.13
CA ASP A 132 -44.51 29.45 24.46
C ASP A 132 -43.97 29.94 25.82
N GLY A 133 -43.16 29.10 26.49
CA GLY A 133 -42.61 29.37 27.82
C GLY A 133 -43.50 28.96 29.00
N GLN A 134 -44.64 28.29 28.77
CA GLN A 134 -45.53 27.82 29.86
C GLN A 134 -44.99 26.59 30.60
N THR A 135 -44.26 25.72 29.91
CA THR A 135 -43.54 24.59 30.49
C THR A 135 -42.07 24.94 30.62
N SER A 136 -41.33 24.26 31.52
CA SER A 136 -39.90 24.54 31.63
C SER A 136 -39.17 24.11 30.36
N TRP A 137 -38.11 24.86 30.04
CA TRP A 137 -37.25 24.53 28.90
C TRP A 137 -36.71 23.10 28.97
N THR A 138 -36.35 22.62 30.17
CA THR A 138 -35.89 21.23 30.42
C THR A 138 -36.93 20.19 29.97
N VAL A 139 -38.21 20.41 30.31
CA VAL A 139 -39.31 19.49 29.95
C VAL A 139 -39.54 19.48 28.44
N PHE A 140 -39.54 20.65 27.81
CA PHE A 140 -39.70 20.77 26.36
C PHE A 140 -38.53 20.13 25.59
N LYS A 141 -37.30 20.37 26.05
CA LYS A 141 -36.08 19.79 25.47
C LYS A 141 -36.10 18.27 25.48
N ASN A 142 -36.48 17.66 26.61
CA ASN A 142 -36.62 16.21 26.72
C ASN A 142 -37.66 15.64 25.73
N GLN A 143 -38.77 16.35 25.52
CA GLN A 143 -39.77 15.95 24.51
C GLN A 143 -39.21 16.03 23.09
N CYS A 144 -38.48 17.10 22.75
CA CYS A 144 -37.78 17.24 21.48
C CYS A 144 -36.71 16.14 21.27
N ASP A 145 -35.97 15.76 22.32
CA ASP A 145 -34.93 14.73 22.25
C ASP A 145 -35.51 13.35 21.97
N VAL A 146 -36.64 12.99 22.60
CA VAL A 146 -37.36 11.74 22.33
C VAL A 146 -37.88 11.70 20.89
N VAL A 147 -38.50 12.79 20.41
CA VAL A 147 -39.03 12.87 19.05
C VAL A 147 -37.91 12.83 18.00
N SER A 148 -36.84 13.59 18.21
CA SER A 148 -35.72 13.64 17.27
C SER A 148 -34.96 12.32 17.17
N SER A 149 -34.80 11.60 18.29
CA SER A 149 -34.18 10.28 18.33
C SER A 149 -35.03 9.21 17.61
N THR A 150 -36.35 9.27 17.79
CA THR A 150 -37.29 8.35 17.13
C THR A 150 -37.33 8.57 15.62
N ASN A 151 -37.12 9.81 15.19
CA ASN A 151 -37.18 10.21 13.78
C ASN A 151 -35.79 10.31 13.10
N GLY A 152 -34.71 9.97 13.79
CA GLY A 152 -33.35 10.01 13.24
C GLY A 152 -32.90 11.39 12.73
N TRP A 153 -33.34 12.47 13.38
CA TRP A 153 -33.03 13.83 12.91
C TRP A 153 -31.54 14.17 13.06
N THR A 154 -31.00 14.81 12.03
CA THR A 154 -29.67 15.43 12.08
C THR A 154 -29.71 16.70 12.93
N ASP A 155 -28.56 17.15 13.44
CA ASP A 155 -28.50 18.36 14.29
C ASP A 155 -29.06 19.60 13.57
N PHE A 156 -28.84 19.70 12.25
CA PHE A 156 -29.42 20.78 11.45
C PHE A 156 -30.96 20.73 11.42
N MET A 157 -31.55 19.54 11.29
CA MET A 157 -33.01 19.36 11.36
C MET A 157 -33.55 19.67 12.74
N LYS A 158 -32.84 19.27 13.81
CA LYS A 158 -33.21 19.60 15.20
C LYS A 158 -33.25 21.10 15.44
N VAL A 159 -32.24 21.83 14.97
CA VAL A 159 -32.19 23.30 15.08
C VAL A 159 -33.33 23.95 14.31
N SER A 160 -33.57 23.53 13.07
CA SER A 160 -34.65 24.07 12.24
C SER A 160 -36.02 23.86 12.89
N GLN A 161 -36.26 22.65 13.42
CA GLN A 161 -37.50 22.33 14.10
C GLN A 161 -37.64 23.09 15.41
N LEU A 162 -36.57 23.20 16.21
CA LEU A 162 -36.57 23.95 17.47
C LEU A 162 -36.95 25.40 17.23
N VAL A 163 -36.29 26.08 16.29
CA VAL A 163 -36.61 27.47 15.90
C VAL A 163 -38.05 27.59 15.42
N ALA A 164 -38.53 26.64 14.61
CA ALA A 164 -39.90 26.63 14.11
C ALA A 164 -40.96 26.33 15.19
N SER A 165 -40.55 25.77 16.32
CA SER A 165 -41.39 25.41 17.45
C SER A 165 -41.57 26.56 18.47
N LEU A 166 -40.65 27.53 18.50
CA LEU A 166 -40.74 28.68 19.40
C LEU A 166 -41.90 29.62 19.02
N ARG A 167 -42.64 30.10 20.02
CA ARG A 167 -43.75 31.04 19.89
C ARG A 167 -43.63 32.13 20.94
N GLU A 168 -44.16 33.30 20.62
CA GLU A 168 -44.32 34.43 21.55
C GLU A 168 -43.01 34.74 22.31
N SER A 169 -43.06 34.80 23.65
CA SER A 169 -41.93 35.15 24.51
C SER A 169 -40.69 34.26 24.29
N ALA A 170 -40.89 32.99 23.92
CA ALA A 170 -39.79 32.09 23.64
C ALA A 170 -39.11 32.37 22.29
N ALA A 171 -39.84 32.90 21.31
CA ALA A 171 -39.26 33.31 20.02
C ALA A 171 -38.45 34.61 20.15
N GLU A 172 -38.77 35.48 21.11
CA GLU A 172 -38.04 36.73 21.36
C GLU A 172 -36.59 36.51 21.78
N VAL A 173 -36.28 35.36 22.41
CA VAL A 173 -34.91 34.94 22.76
C VAL A 173 -33.99 34.88 21.53
N LEU A 174 -34.55 34.60 20.35
CA LEU A 174 -33.78 34.56 19.11
C LEU A 174 -33.35 35.94 18.61
N GLN A 175 -33.99 37.04 19.04
CA GLN A 175 -33.63 38.40 18.61
C GLN A 175 -32.23 38.82 19.10
N GLY A 176 -31.77 38.24 20.22
CA GLY A 176 -30.43 38.48 20.77
C GLY A 176 -29.31 37.67 20.11
N ILE A 177 -29.64 36.76 19.18
CA ILE A 177 -28.69 35.83 18.57
C ILE A 177 -28.41 36.25 17.11
N PRO A 178 -27.14 36.44 16.72
CA PRO A 178 -26.77 36.67 15.32
C PRO A 178 -27.23 35.54 14.39
N ALA A 179 -27.71 35.87 13.20
CA ALA A 179 -28.30 34.90 12.26
C ALA A 179 -27.34 33.77 11.85
N ASP A 180 -26.03 34.05 11.75
CA ASP A 180 -24.99 33.06 11.45
C ASP A 180 -24.82 32.02 12.57
N LYS A 181 -25.27 32.34 13.79
CA LYS A 181 -25.21 31.46 14.97
C LYS A 181 -26.51 30.74 15.27
N LEU A 182 -27.61 31.05 14.57
CA LEU A 182 -28.89 30.32 14.66
C LEU A 182 -28.84 28.91 14.07
N THR A 183 -27.69 28.48 13.57
CA THR A 183 -27.42 27.09 13.14
C THR A 183 -26.80 26.24 14.26
N ASN A 184 -26.38 26.87 15.36
CA ASN A 184 -25.70 26.20 16.46
C ASN A 184 -26.68 25.90 17.59
N LEU A 185 -27.03 24.61 17.73
CA LEU A 185 -27.95 24.11 18.75
C LEU A 185 -27.56 24.54 20.17
N THR A 186 -26.28 24.46 20.53
CA THR A 186 -25.79 24.82 21.86
C THR A 186 -25.98 26.31 22.17
N THR A 187 -25.95 27.18 21.15
CA THR A 187 -26.15 28.63 21.34
C THR A 187 -27.62 28.94 21.65
N ILE A 188 -28.52 28.33 20.90
CA ILE A 188 -29.97 28.47 21.10
C ILE A 188 -30.39 27.85 22.43
N ASP A 189 -29.87 26.67 22.76
CA ASP A 189 -30.13 25.98 24.02
C ASP A 189 -29.78 26.83 25.25
N LYS A 190 -28.60 27.46 25.25
CA LYS A 190 -28.16 28.31 26.36
C LYS A 190 -29.02 29.56 26.53
N ALA A 191 -29.46 30.15 25.42
CA ALA A 191 -30.31 31.32 25.44
C ALA A 191 -31.71 30.98 26.00
N LEU A 192 -32.27 29.83 25.61
CA LEU A 192 -33.55 29.35 26.11
C LEU A 192 -33.47 28.89 27.58
N GLU A 193 -32.38 28.24 27.98
CA GLU A 193 -32.12 27.90 29.40
C GLU A 193 -32.04 29.15 30.28
N SER A 194 -31.39 30.21 29.79
CA SER A 194 -31.27 31.47 30.52
C SER A 194 -32.58 32.24 30.68
N GLY A 195 -33.55 32.02 29.79
CA GLY A 195 -34.86 32.72 29.81
C GLY A 195 -35.99 31.89 30.42
N PHE A 196 -35.95 30.57 30.26
CA PHE A 196 -37.06 29.65 30.55
C PHE A 196 -36.62 28.38 31.30
N GLY A 197 -35.41 28.38 31.88
CA GLY A 197 -34.94 27.31 32.76
C GLY A 197 -35.85 27.11 33.98
N ASP A 198 -35.66 26.00 34.69
CA ASP A 198 -36.54 25.57 35.81
C ASP A 198 -36.66 26.62 36.94
N SER A 199 -35.72 27.56 37.04
CA SER A 199 -35.73 28.67 38.01
C SER A 199 -36.76 29.77 37.75
N HIS A 200 -37.38 29.83 36.56
CA HIS A 200 -38.26 30.93 36.16
C HIS A 200 -39.76 30.65 36.34
N LEU A 201 -40.15 29.42 36.69
CA LEU A 201 -41.56 29.03 36.91
C LEU A 201 -42.09 29.32 38.32
N THR A 202 -41.32 29.98 39.19
CA THR A 202 -41.68 30.20 40.61
C THR A 202 -42.54 31.44 40.89
N GLN A 203 -43.15 32.09 39.89
CA GLN A 203 -43.88 33.36 40.09
C GLN A 203 -45.40 33.32 39.85
N PHE A 204 -46.03 32.15 39.77
CA PHE A 204 -47.50 32.09 39.79
C PHE A 204 -48.01 31.02 40.77
N TYR A 205 -48.18 31.44 42.02
CA TYR A 205 -49.21 30.90 42.92
C TYR A 205 -49.79 32.04 43.75
#